data_AF-A0A847GRR6-F1
#
_entry.id   AF-A0A847GRR6-F1
#
_cell.length_a   1.000
_cell.length_b   1.000
_cell.length_c   1.000
_cell.angle_alpha   90.00
_cell.angle_beta   90.00
_cell.angle_gamma   90.00
#
_symmetry.space_group_name_H-M   'P 1'
#
loop_
_entity.id
_entity.type
_entity.pdbx_description
1 polymer ?
#
loop_
_entity_poly.entity_id
_entity_poly.type
_entity_poly.pdbx_seq_one_letter_code
_entity_poly.pdbx_strand_id
1 'polypeptide(L)'
;IDGDGNIYLYAGDTIDLAAATVVVSADASGTVLLSAGSHFNNGSPIDGNSGGDMLVTSLAAIRSEDGDITVLAPNDVQLSIVNANSDGDAVLGDVIVTADFGGPGVGAGDTYASNNVGAISDNLTPGEGPNIVGDQAALRAGTGIGDGVAGAATDINLAVNTLAAVTGSGDINVEDVEWLTIGAFNGLSGLTISNADGTATGGDDITVVTRGDLTVATGNPIANNDGGDVTLSAEGGGHYQLVSPAVDFATALANAATAGGYLATIRSAVENAAVASYLAGSSAWIGASDAAAEGTWLWVNGPENGVQFWQGNQTGSPVGGEYSNWNGGEPNDSGGNEDAAEMNTSGRWNDMPTTAPRAYILELPWADLTVNASVTITGGTGAITLQANRDVLGDAAGDITTADGNVTITADLDNSSFGSNNDGTIRMDGDITAGTGTVTLSLADCDGYLGSGLDLATGQGTNADGSIVSASQMIKNGAGALRLNGTANAYVGTTAVNAGALIVNGVITTDGGAITVGTGALLGGNGTIGATPGGRDIQVSAGGILDPGDLDPSNCMIAYPGQLAVNGDVTFAIGGIFRVQLNSLNAGVDSGTYTPDGYDQLDARGMV
;
A
#
# COMPACT_ATOMS: atom_id res chain seq x y z
N ILE A 1 -26.00 17.44 18.42
CA ILE A 1 -27.49 17.42 18.39
C ILE A 1 -27.79 15.94 18.40
N ASP A 2 -28.10 15.33 19.54
CA ASP A 2 -28.14 13.86 19.61
C ASP A 2 -29.59 13.39 19.39
N GLY A 3 -29.76 12.41 18.49
CA GLY A 3 -31.01 11.71 18.24
C GLY A 3 -30.92 10.75 17.06
N ASP A 4 -31.79 9.74 17.05
CA ASP A 4 -31.90 8.64 16.06
C ASP A 4 -32.31 9.11 14.64
N GLY A 5 -32.15 10.39 14.32
CA GLY A 5 -32.63 11.02 13.10
C GLY A 5 -31.50 11.65 12.31
N ASN A 6 -31.69 11.69 10.99
CA ASN A 6 -30.72 12.30 10.09
C ASN A 6 -30.50 13.78 10.41
N ILE A 7 -29.25 14.23 10.29
CA ILE A 7 -28.87 15.64 10.41
C ILE A 7 -28.57 16.17 9.02
N TYR A 8 -29.30 17.21 8.62
CA TYR A 8 -29.01 17.96 7.40
C TYR A 8 -28.73 19.42 7.77
N LEU A 9 -27.49 19.85 7.62
CA LEU A 9 -27.05 21.23 7.89
C LEU A 9 -26.70 21.92 6.57
N TYR A 10 -27.50 22.92 6.22
CA TYR A 10 -27.29 23.76 5.05
C TYR A 10 -26.88 25.16 5.51
N ALA A 11 -25.67 25.59 5.15
CA ALA A 11 -25.22 26.95 5.39
C ALA A 11 -24.99 27.64 4.05
N GLY A 12 -25.58 28.83 3.91
CA GLY A 12 -25.50 29.62 2.68
C GLY A 12 -24.13 30.15 2.30
N ASP A 13 -23.16 29.99 3.17
CA ASP A 13 -21.80 30.49 3.03
C ASP A 13 -20.86 29.43 3.60
N THR A 14 -20.08 29.73 4.62
CA THR A 14 -19.17 28.77 5.26
C THR A 14 -19.84 28.00 6.40
N ILE A 15 -19.49 26.72 6.56
CA ILE A 15 -19.70 25.97 7.81
C ILE A 15 -18.37 25.96 8.56
N ASP A 16 -18.32 26.66 9.70
CA ASP A 16 -17.12 26.77 10.53
C ASP A 16 -17.37 26.12 11.90
N LEU A 17 -16.77 24.95 12.11
CA LEU A 17 -16.74 24.25 13.39
C LEU A 17 -15.50 24.71 14.17
N ALA A 18 -15.53 25.98 14.59
CA ALA A 18 -14.39 26.76 15.07
C ALA A 18 -13.78 26.36 16.44
N ALA A 19 -14.26 25.31 17.08
CA ALA A 19 -13.73 24.87 18.38
C ALA A 19 -13.68 23.34 18.46
N ALA A 20 -12.59 22.83 19.05
CA ALA A 20 -12.33 21.43 19.35
C ALA A 20 -13.46 20.68 20.10
N THR A 21 -14.42 21.41 20.68
CA THR A 21 -15.56 20.82 21.40
C THR A 21 -16.82 20.71 20.54
N VAL A 22 -16.81 21.18 19.28
CA VAL A 22 -17.99 21.15 18.41
C VAL A 22 -18.13 19.76 17.82
N VAL A 23 -19.26 19.11 18.13
CA VAL A 23 -19.61 17.79 17.61
C VAL A 23 -20.98 17.83 16.94
N VAL A 24 -21.03 17.42 15.68
CA VAL A 24 -22.27 17.09 14.96
C VAL A 24 -22.39 15.58 14.95
N SER A 25 -23.39 15.02 15.64
CA SER A 25 -23.51 13.58 15.89
C SER A 25 -24.91 13.09 15.56
N ALA A 26 -25.05 12.04 14.76
CA ALA A 26 -26.27 11.23 14.72
C ALA A 26 -26.08 9.95 15.54
N ASP A 27 -27.19 9.35 15.99
CA ASP A 27 -27.24 8.09 16.74
C ASP A 27 -27.67 6.95 15.80
N ALA A 28 -27.26 5.71 16.08
CA ALA A 28 -27.46 4.53 15.24
C ALA A 28 -27.06 4.78 13.76
N SER A 29 -27.94 4.41 12.83
CA SER A 29 -27.74 4.57 11.37
C SER A 29 -28.19 5.94 10.83
N GLY A 30 -28.31 6.96 11.68
CA GLY A 30 -28.70 8.30 11.26
C GLY A 30 -27.66 8.92 10.32
N THR A 31 -28.08 9.43 9.16
CA THR A 31 -27.15 10.05 8.22
C THR A 31 -26.83 11.49 8.59
N VAL A 32 -25.62 11.94 8.28
CA VAL A 32 -25.18 13.32 8.53
C VAL A 32 -24.77 13.97 7.22
N LEU A 33 -25.41 15.07 6.84
CA LEU A 33 -25.05 15.88 5.68
C LEU A 33 -24.74 17.31 6.13
N LEU A 34 -23.54 17.77 5.83
CA LEU A 34 -23.17 19.17 5.95
C LEU A 34 -22.91 19.73 4.56
N SER A 35 -23.59 20.82 4.23
CA SER A 35 -23.52 21.45 2.91
C SER A 35 -23.32 22.96 3.05
N ALA A 36 -22.07 23.39 2.85
CA ALA A 36 -21.69 24.78 2.73
C ALA A 36 -22.13 25.34 1.36
N GLY A 37 -22.20 26.67 1.26
CA GLY A 37 -22.70 27.38 0.08
C GLY A 37 -24.12 27.00 -0.34
N SER A 38 -24.94 26.43 0.55
CA SER A 38 -26.31 25.97 0.27
C SER A 38 -27.32 26.58 1.24
N HIS A 39 -28.38 27.17 0.72
CA HIS A 39 -29.50 27.67 1.54
C HIS A 39 -30.71 26.73 1.47
N PHE A 40 -31.42 26.60 2.58
CA PHE A 40 -32.68 25.84 2.68
C PHE A 40 -33.88 26.74 3.01
N ASN A 41 -34.17 27.74 2.16
CA ASN A 41 -35.22 28.73 2.44
C ASN A 41 -36.60 28.37 1.86
N ASN A 42 -36.68 27.50 0.85
CA ASN A 42 -37.91 27.25 0.08
C ASN A 42 -38.34 25.76 0.06
N GLY A 43 -37.90 24.98 1.04
CA GLY A 43 -38.23 23.54 1.14
C GLY A 43 -37.39 22.62 0.25
N SER A 44 -36.44 23.18 -0.51
CA SER A 44 -35.38 22.48 -1.23
C SER A 44 -34.07 23.21 -1.04
N PRO A 45 -32.92 22.51 -1.02
CA PRO A 45 -31.61 23.15 -1.05
C PRO A 45 -31.43 23.89 -2.37
N ILE A 46 -30.92 25.12 -2.30
CA ILE A 46 -30.55 25.94 -3.44
C ILE A 46 -29.17 26.56 -3.18
N ASP A 47 -28.49 26.94 -4.25
CA ASP A 47 -27.19 27.60 -4.21
C ASP A 47 -27.24 28.91 -3.38
N GLY A 48 -26.25 29.11 -2.51
CA GLY A 48 -25.93 30.34 -1.76
C GLY A 48 -24.67 31.08 -2.21
N ASN A 49 -23.58 31.04 -1.44
CA ASN A 49 -22.26 31.53 -1.84
C ASN A 49 -21.38 30.42 -2.46
N SER A 50 -20.84 30.69 -3.66
CA SER A 50 -19.91 29.80 -4.38
C SER A 50 -18.51 29.72 -3.76
N GLY A 51 -18.22 30.54 -2.76
CA GLY A 51 -16.97 30.51 -1.98
C GLY A 51 -17.18 29.96 -0.56
N GLY A 52 -18.22 29.17 -0.34
CA GLY A 52 -18.47 28.56 0.97
C GLY A 52 -17.48 27.45 1.27
N ASP A 53 -16.79 27.55 2.39
CA ASP A 53 -15.86 26.54 2.89
C ASP A 53 -16.52 25.61 3.91
N MET A 54 -15.92 24.44 4.12
CA MET A 54 -16.10 23.66 5.34
C MET A 54 -14.83 23.68 6.15
N LEU A 55 -14.90 24.22 7.37
CA LEU A 55 -13.77 24.32 8.28
C LEU A 55 -14.06 23.47 9.51
N VAL A 56 -13.40 22.32 9.63
CA VAL A 56 -13.43 21.48 10.82
C VAL A 56 -12.12 21.70 11.57
N THR A 57 -12.16 22.46 12.67
CA THR A 57 -10.95 22.69 13.49
C THR A 57 -10.48 21.39 14.15
N SER A 58 -9.17 21.27 14.44
CA SER A 58 -8.61 20.14 15.19
C SER A 58 -9.50 19.73 16.37
N LEU A 59 -9.82 18.43 16.43
CA LEU A 59 -10.71 17.75 17.37
C LEU A 59 -12.21 18.05 17.25
N ALA A 60 -12.64 18.99 16.42
CA ALA A 60 -14.05 19.10 16.05
C ALA A 60 -14.45 17.86 15.23
N ALA A 61 -15.66 17.37 15.46
CA ALA A 61 -16.09 16.08 14.91
C ALA A 61 -17.44 16.15 14.21
N ILE A 62 -17.52 15.44 13.09
CA ILE A 62 -18.77 15.06 12.42
C ILE A 62 -18.86 13.54 12.56
N ARG A 63 -19.91 13.02 13.17
CA ARG A 63 -19.98 11.60 13.50
C ARG A 63 -21.37 10.98 13.39
N SER A 64 -21.37 9.68 13.17
CA SER A 64 -22.53 8.79 13.28
C SER A 64 -22.07 7.47 13.90
N GLU A 65 -22.96 6.72 14.54
CA GLU A 65 -22.61 5.35 14.98
C GLU A 65 -22.40 4.45 13.77
N ASP A 66 -23.38 4.37 12.85
CA ASP A 66 -23.30 3.50 11.68
C ASP A 66 -23.74 4.18 10.36
N GLY A 67 -24.10 5.46 10.43
CA GLY A 67 -24.76 6.16 9.32
C GLY A 67 -23.77 6.88 8.39
N ASP A 68 -24.16 6.98 7.13
CA ASP A 68 -23.35 7.68 6.13
C ASP A 68 -23.17 9.17 6.48
N ILE A 69 -21.95 9.67 6.26
CA ILE A 69 -21.60 11.08 6.42
C ILE A 69 -21.24 11.68 5.07
N THR A 70 -21.87 12.80 4.73
CA THR A 70 -21.60 13.56 3.51
C THR A 70 -21.21 15.00 3.84
N VAL A 71 -20.09 15.44 3.30
CA VAL A 71 -19.51 16.77 3.47
C VAL A 71 -19.37 17.43 2.10
N LEU A 72 -20.02 18.57 1.91
CA LEU A 72 -20.03 19.31 0.64
C LEU A 72 -19.64 20.77 0.88
N ALA A 73 -18.67 21.26 0.10
CA ALA A 73 -18.30 22.67 0.06
C ALA A 73 -17.99 23.11 -1.39
N PRO A 74 -18.52 24.24 -1.87
CA PRO A 74 -18.14 24.80 -3.17
C PRO A 74 -16.67 25.23 -3.29
N ASN A 75 -16.00 25.47 -2.17
CA ASN A 75 -14.56 25.74 -2.13
C ASN A 75 -13.87 24.67 -1.27
N ASP A 76 -13.12 25.05 -0.22
CA ASP A 76 -12.25 24.12 0.50
C ASP A 76 -13.00 23.31 1.55
N VAL A 77 -12.55 22.07 1.76
CA VAL A 77 -12.92 21.24 2.91
C VAL A 77 -11.67 20.98 3.73
N GLN A 78 -11.67 21.52 4.94
CA GLN A 78 -10.66 21.23 5.94
C GLN A 78 -11.22 20.22 6.94
N LEU A 79 -10.60 19.04 7.02
CA LEU A 79 -11.04 17.92 7.85
C LEU A 79 -10.31 17.90 9.19
N SER A 80 -11.03 17.49 10.23
CA SER A 80 -10.43 17.01 11.47
C SER A 80 -10.93 15.60 11.71
N ILE A 81 -12.06 15.39 12.40
CA ILE A 81 -12.63 14.05 12.62
C ILE A 81 -13.96 13.93 11.88
N VAL A 82 -14.04 12.96 10.96
CA VAL A 82 -15.26 12.50 10.29
C VAL A 82 -15.41 11.00 10.54
N ASN A 83 -16.25 10.63 11.51
CA ASN A 83 -16.32 9.26 12.01
C ASN A 83 -17.72 8.66 11.85
N ALA A 84 -17.89 7.80 10.84
CA ALA A 84 -19.10 7.03 10.56
C ALA A 84 -19.13 5.66 11.28
N ASN A 85 -18.30 5.48 12.31
CA ASN A 85 -18.23 4.34 13.24
C ASN A 85 -17.94 4.84 14.68
N SER A 86 -18.76 5.75 15.19
CA SER A 86 -18.41 6.46 16.43
C SER A 86 -18.61 5.67 17.73
N ASP A 87 -19.31 4.53 17.67
CA ASP A 87 -19.43 3.56 18.76
C ASP A 87 -18.39 2.43 18.66
N GLY A 88 -17.64 2.38 17.55
CA GLY A 88 -16.44 1.56 17.39
C GLY A 88 -16.74 0.07 17.23
N ASP A 89 -17.88 -0.25 16.62
CA ASP A 89 -18.34 -1.61 16.39
C ASP A 89 -18.02 -2.10 14.96
N ALA A 90 -18.47 -3.30 14.58
CA ALA A 90 -18.14 -3.90 13.28
C ALA A 90 -19.07 -3.47 12.14
N VAL A 91 -20.06 -2.62 12.41
CA VAL A 91 -20.93 -1.95 11.46
C VAL A 91 -20.34 -0.56 11.23
N LEU A 92 -20.30 -0.15 9.97
CA LEU A 92 -19.66 1.09 9.56
C LEU A 92 -20.54 1.78 8.51
N GLY A 93 -20.68 3.09 8.63
CA GLY A 93 -21.24 3.94 7.58
C GLY A 93 -20.20 4.36 6.54
N ASP A 94 -20.66 4.90 5.42
CA ASP A 94 -19.78 5.42 4.37
C ASP A 94 -19.50 6.92 4.53
N VAL A 95 -18.37 7.40 4.00
CA VAL A 95 -18.00 8.82 4.00
C VAL A 95 -17.83 9.38 2.60
N ILE A 96 -18.50 10.50 2.32
CA ILE A 96 -18.38 11.24 1.06
C ILE A 96 -17.92 12.66 1.36
N VAL A 97 -16.78 13.06 0.79
CA VAL A 97 -16.25 14.42 0.91
C VAL A 97 -16.11 15.01 -0.49
N THR A 98 -16.68 16.19 -0.70
CA THR A 98 -16.59 16.91 -1.97
C THR A 98 -16.27 18.37 -1.71
N ALA A 99 -15.01 18.74 -1.94
CA ALA A 99 -14.58 20.10 -2.23
C ALA A 99 -14.90 20.43 -3.70
N ASP A 100 -14.93 21.72 -4.05
CA ASP A 100 -15.39 22.19 -5.37
C ASP A 100 -16.79 21.67 -5.74
N PHE A 101 -17.67 21.54 -4.75
CA PHE A 101 -19.03 21.07 -4.95
C PHE A 101 -19.84 22.06 -5.81
N GLY A 102 -20.32 21.60 -6.96
CA GLY A 102 -21.11 22.39 -7.92
C GLY A 102 -22.50 22.88 -7.45
N GLY A 103 -22.80 22.79 -6.16
CA GLY A 103 -24.07 23.22 -5.58
C GLY A 103 -25.22 22.23 -5.81
N PRO A 104 -26.32 22.33 -5.03
CA PRO A 104 -27.47 21.44 -5.13
C PRO A 104 -28.41 21.73 -6.32
N GLY A 105 -28.32 22.91 -6.96
CA GLY A 105 -28.86 23.21 -8.28
C GLY A 105 -30.33 22.88 -8.56
N VAL A 106 -31.29 23.72 -8.12
CA VAL A 106 -32.68 23.76 -8.66
C VAL A 106 -33.22 25.20 -8.80
N GLY A 107 -32.61 26.02 -9.66
CA GLY A 107 -33.13 27.35 -10.01
C GLY A 107 -32.54 27.90 -11.31
N ALA A 108 -33.32 28.65 -12.09
CA ALA A 108 -32.85 29.23 -13.34
C ALA A 108 -31.87 30.40 -13.06
N GLY A 109 -30.56 30.14 -13.16
CA GLY A 109 -29.55 31.19 -13.35
C GLY A 109 -28.35 31.21 -12.39
N ASP A 110 -28.26 30.30 -11.43
CA ASP A 110 -27.08 30.17 -10.55
C ASP A 110 -26.90 28.68 -10.26
N THR A 111 -25.99 28.06 -11.01
CA THR A 111 -25.39 26.76 -10.70
C THR A 111 -23.93 27.07 -10.48
N TYR A 112 -23.34 26.66 -9.36
CA TYR A 112 -21.88 26.68 -9.26
C TYR A 112 -21.33 25.75 -10.33
N ALA A 113 -20.85 26.31 -11.42
CA ALA A 113 -19.93 25.56 -12.24
C ALA A 113 -18.70 25.32 -11.37
N SER A 114 -18.35 24.03 -11.16
CA SER A 114 -17.07 23.67 -10.56
C SER A 114 -15.98 24.48 -11.26
N ASN A 115 -15.14 25.11 -10.45
CA ASN A 115 -14.11 26.04 -10.89
C ASN A 115 -12.71 25.43 -10.76
N ASN A 116 -12.62 24.18 -10.31
CA ASN A 116 -11.39 23.45 -10.03
C ASN A 116 -10.49 24.18 -9.02
N VAL A 117 -11.06 24.73 -7.93
CA VAL A 117 -10.29 25.47 -6.90
C VAL A 117 -10.32 24.82 -5.51
N GLY A 118 -11.38 24.10 -5.13
CA GLY A 118 -11.51 23.57 -3.77
C GLY A 118 -10.58 22.40 -3.47
N ALA A 119 -9.88 22.43 -2.34
CA ALA A 119 -9.03 21.34 -1.84
C ALA A 119 -9.67 20.58 -0.67
N ILE A 120 -9.26 19.32 -0.47
CA ILE A 120 -9.49 18.59 0.79
C ILE A 120 -8.16 18.58 1.56
N SER A 121 -8.15 19.11 2.79
CA SER A 121 -6.92 19.22 3.59
C SER A 121 -7.10 18.67 4.99
N ASP A 122 -5.99 18.19 5.56
CA ASP A 122 -5.91 17.83 6.98
C ASP A 122 -5.74 19.08 7.86
N ASN A 123 -6.35 19.03 9.03
CA ASN A 123 -6.23 20.02 10.11
C ASN A 123 -6.27 19.37 11.49
N LEU A 124 -6.11 18.05 11.52
CA LEU A 124 -5.78 17.31 12.70
C LEU A 124 -4.28 17.50 12.95
N THR A 125 -3.89 17.53 14.23
CA THR A 125 -2.49 17.77 14.59
C THR A 125 -1.70 16.46 14.56
N PRO A 126 -0.38 16.50 14.28
CA PRO A 126 0.46 15.31 14.26
C PRO A 126 0.31 14.44 15.51
N GLY A 127 0.06 13.14 15.31
CA GLY A 127 -0.07 12.14 16.39
C GLY A 127 -1.49 11.95 16.92
N GLU A 128 -2.49 12.43 16.19
CA GLU A 128 -3.92 12.18 16.43
C GLU A 128 -4.44 11.05 15.52
N GLY A 129 -5.69 10.62 15.72
CA GLY A 129 -6.30 9.48 15.03
C GLY A 129 -6.63 9.75 13.55
N PRO A 130 -7.32 8.82 12.87
CA PRO A 130 -7.70 8.99 11.47
C PRO A 130 -8.65 10.18 11.27
N ASN A 131 -8.48 10.92 10.16
CA ASN A 131 -9.41 11.96 9.76
C ASN A 131 -10.77 11.41 9.38
N ILE A 132 -10.77 10.28 8.68
CA ILE A 132 -11.97 9.64 8.15
C ILE A 132 -12.02 8.19 8.65
N VAL A 133 -13.12 7.85 9.32
CA VAL A 133 -13.43 6.48 9.75
C VAL A 133 -14.76 6.06 9.14
N GLY A 134 -14.81 4.88 8.52
CA GLY A 134 -16.01 4.36 7.86
C GLY A 134 -15.73 3.09 7.06
N ASP A 135 -16.71 2.56 6.33
CA ASP A 135 -16.49 1.40 5.45
C ASP A 135 -15.80 1.84 4.15
N GLN A 136 -16.38 2.82 3.47
CA GLN A 136 -15.87 3.35 2.21
C GLN A 136 -15.76 4.87 2.23
N ALA A 137 -14.76 5.41 1.53
CA ALA A 137 -14.57 6.84 1.34
C ALA A 137 -14.56 7.24 -0.14
N ALA A 138 -15.32 8.29 -0.49
CA ALA A 138 -15.24 8.97 -1.78
C ALA A 138 -14.78 10.41 -1.61
N LEU A 139 -13.61 10.75 -2.13
CA LEU A 139 -13.01 12.08 -2.01
C LEU A 139 -12.98 12.79 -3.37
N ARG A 140 -13.46 14.04 -3.43
CA ARG A 140 -13.47 14.86 -4.65
C ARG A 140 -12.95 16.25 -4.36
N ALA A 141 -11.99 16.70 -5.15
CA ALA A 141 -11.41 18.03 -5.06
C ALA A 141 -11.16 18.65 -6.45
N GLY A 142 -10.97 19.96 -6.48
CA GLY A 142 -10.45 20.69 -7.62
C GLY A 142 -8.91 20.83 -7.62
N THR A 143 -8.30 21.00 -6.44
CA THR A 143 -6.87 21.39 -6.27
C THR A 143 -6.10 20.57 -5.23
N GLY A 144 -6.49 19.33 -5.04
CA GLY A 144 -5.72 18.35 -4.27
C GLY A 144 -6.45 17.81 -3.05
N ILE A 145 -5.92 16.70 -2.54
CA ILE A 145 -6.40 15.94 -1.40
C ILE A 145 -5.16 15.64 -0.54
N GLY A 146 -5.10 16.18 0.67
CA GLY A 146 -3.86 16.21 1.47
C GLY A 146 -2.94 17.38 1.05
N ASP A 147 -1.70 17.41 1.54
CA ASP A 147 -0.82 18.59 1.39
C ASP A 147 0.54 18.36 0.70
N GLY A 148 0.81 17.15 0.19
CA GLY A 148 1.87 16.94 -0.81
C GLY A 148 3.11 16.19 -0.36
N VAL A 149 3.15 15.68 0.88
CA VAL A 149 4.38 15.05 1.40
C VAL A 149 4.06 13.72 2.08
N ALA A 150 4.44 12.62 1.43
CA ALA A 150 4.30 11.27 1.96
C ALA A 150 4.76 11.13 3.43
N GLY A 151 3.87 10.67 4.30
CA GLY A 151 4.13 10.46 5.72
C GLY A 151 4.26 11.77 6.51
N ALA A 152 3.81 12.89 5.94
CA ALA A 152 3.65 14.12 6.68
C ALA A 152 2.37 14.06 7.49
N ALA A 153 2.39 14.77 8.62
CA ALA A 153 1.25 14.86 9.54
C ALA A 153 0.11 15.76 9.03
N THR A 154 -0.03 15.83 7.73
CA THR A 154 -0.92 16.70 6.96
C THR A 154 -1.50 15.96 5.73
N ASP A 155 -1.16 14.67 5.59
CA ASP A 155 -1.84 13.71 4.73
C ASP A 155 -3.25 13.43 5.29
N ILE A 156 -4.18 12.99 4.43
CA ILE A 156 -5.49 12.56 4.94
C ILE A 156 -5.35 11.16 5.53
N ASN A 157 -5.44 11.06 6.86
CA ASN A 157 -5.43 9.79 7.56
C ASN A 157 -6.80 9.08 7.47
N LEU A 158 -6.78 7.79 7.15
CA LEU A 158 -7.96 6.98 6.92
C LEU A 158 -7.97 5.75 7.85
N ALA A 159 -9.18 5.30 8.18
CA ALA A 159 -9.47 3.96 8.68
C ALA A 159 -10.71 3.47 7.92
N VAL A 160 -10.51 3.06 6.66
CA VAL A 160 -11.58 2.62 5.77
C VAL A 160 -11.18 1.38 4.97
N ASN A 161 -12.15 0.52 4.66
CA ASN A 161 -11.88 -0.66 3.83
C ASN A 161 -11.63 -0.29 2.35
N THR A 162 -12.34 0.72 1.83
CA THR A 162 -12.24 1.10 0.41
C THR A 162 -12.15 2.61 0.20
N LEU A 163 -11.22 3.05 -0.66
CA LEU A 163 -11.08 4.43 -1.10
C LEU A 163 -11.30 4.56 -2.62
N ALA A 164 -12.01 5.62 -3.01
CA ALA A 164 -11.98 6.15 -4.37
C ALA A 164 -11.84 7.68 -4.33
N ALA A 165 -10.95 8.26 -5.13
CA ALA A 165 -10.65 9.68 -5.07
C ALA A 165 -10.39 10.30 -6.44
N VAL A 166 -10.75 11.57 -6.60
CA VAL A 166 -10.43 12.35 -7.81
C VAL A 166 -10.10 13.79 -7.47
N THR A 167 -9.09 14.34 -8.14
CA THR A 167 -8.83 15.77 -8.16
C THR A 167 -8.62 16.33 -9.57
N GLY A 168 -8.91 17.61 -9.74
CA GLY A 168 -8.64 18.36 -10.97
C GLY A 168 -7.14 18.55 -11.22
N SER A 169 -6.46 19.02 -10.19
CA SER A 169 -5.02 19.33 -10.10
C SER A 169 -4.58 19.17 -8.64
N GLY A 170 -3.30 19.31 -8.35
CA GLY A 170 -2.73 19.10 -7.03
C GLY A 170 -2.69 17.63 -6.62
N ASP A 171 -1.98 17.37 -5.53
CA ASP A 171 -1.64 16.01 -5.12
C ASP A 171 -2.84 15.23 -4.57
N ILE A 172 -2.73 13.91 -4.54
CA ILE A 172 -3.55 13.03 -3.71
C ILE A 172 -2.62 12.32 -2.73
N ASN A 173 -2.68 12.66 -1.44
CA ASN A 173 -1.91 11.99 -0.39
C ASN A 173 -2.83 11.48 0.71
N VAL A 174 -2.76 10.17 0.92
CA VAL A 174 -3.55 9.46 1.92
C VAL A 174 -2.68 8.44 2.66
N GLU A 175 -2.94 8.31 3.96
CA GLU A 175 -2.32 7.32 4.81
C GLU A 175 -3.42 6.53 5.53
N ASP A 176 -3.44 5.21 5.38
CA ASP A 176 -4.39 4.36 6.08
C ASP A 176 -3.74 3.66 7.28
N VAL A 177 -4.46 3.66 8.41
CA VAL A 177 -3.97 3.08 9.67
C VAL A 177 -4.09 1.55 9.74
N GLU A 178 -4.63 0.90 8.70
CA GLU A 178 -4.82 -0.54 8.59
C GLU A 178 -4.45 -1.05 7.18
N TRP A 179 -5.38 -1.73 6.51
CA TRP A 179 -5.28 -2.17 5.12
C TRP A 179 -6.28 -1.40 4.27
N LEU A 180 -5.93 -1.18 3.00
CA LEU A 180 -6.76 -0.37 2.11
C LEU A 180 -6.99 -1.04 0.75
N THR A 181 -8.24 -0.98 0.28
CA THR A 181 -8.57 -1.27 -1.12
C THR A 181 -8.83 0.02 -1.89
N ILE A 182 -8.05 0.29 -2.93
CA ILE A 182 -8.36 1.29 -3.95
C ILE A 182 -9.41 0.69 -4.89
N GLY A 183 -10.66 1.17 -4.80
CA GLY A 183 -11.83 0.53 -5.40
C GLY A 183 -12.79 1.51 -6.08
N ALA A 184 -14.03 1.07 -6.28
CA ALA A 184 -15.09 1.92 -6.78
C ALA A 184 -16.07 2.24 -5.67
N PHE A 185 -16.35 3.52 -5.47
CA PHE A 185 -17.38 3.97 -4.54
C PHE A 185 -18.01 5.27 -5.02
N ASN A 186 -19.31 5.44 -4.77
CA ASN A 186 -20.07 6.65 -5.07
C ASN A 186 -19.94 7.13 -6.55
N GLY A 187 -19.73 6.22 -7.50
CA GLY A 187 -19.55 6.52 -8.92
C GLY A 187 -18.14 6.93 -9.34
N LEU A 188 -17.18 6.93 -8.41
CA LEU A 188 -15.74 7.00 -8.69
C LEU A 188 -15.16 5.59 -8.87
N SER A 189 -13.96 5.52 -9.44
CA SER A 189 -13.22 4.29 -9.65
C SER A 189 -11.72 4.58 -9.54
N GLY A 190 -11.09 3.96 -8.55
CA GLY A 190 -9.68 4.12 -8.22
C GLY A 190 -9.32 5.54 -7.80
N LEU A 191 -8.10 5.96 -8.13
CA LEU A 191 -7.58 7.30 -7.84
C LEU A 191 -7.26 8.02 -9.15
N THR A 192 -7.66 9.27 -9.29
CA THR A 192 -7.40 10.03 -10.52
C THR A 192 -7.02 11.49 -10.28
N ILE A 193 -5.88 11.90 -10.81
CA ILE A 193 -5.59 13.32 -11.08
C ILE A 193 -5.93 13.57 -12.55
N SER A 194 -6.93 14.42 -12.79
CA SER A 194 -7.53 14.55 -14.12
C SER A 194 -6.86 15.58 -15.04
N ASN A 195 -5.97 16.41 -14.51
CA ASN A 195 -5.34 17.54 -15.22
C ASN A 195 -6.39 18.49 -15.82
N ALA A 196 -7.32 18.93 -14.96
CA ALA A 196 -8.42 19.79 -15.34
C ALA A 196 -7.99 21.23 -15.62
N ASP A 197 -6.81 21.65 -15.13
CA ASP A 197 -6.20 22.95 -15.42
C ASP A 197 -5.52 22.99 -16.81
N GLY A 198 -5.28 21.81 -17.41
CA GLY A 198 -4.66 21.64 -18.72
C GLY A 198 -3.16 21.95 -18.72
N THR A 199 -2.54 22.06 -17.55
CA THR A 199 -1.11 22.31 -17.41
C THR A 199 -0.46 21.09 -16.81
N ALA A 200 -0.10 20.11 -17.65
CA ALA A 200 0.73 18.97 -17.27
C ALA A 200 2.12 19.43 -16.77
N THR A 201 2.19 19.86 -15.52
CA THR A 201 3.40 20.41 -14.91
C THR A 201 4.33 19.30 -14.47
N GLY A 202 3.77 18.11 -14.25
CA GLY A 202 4.44 16.98 -13.64
C GLY A 202 4.79 17.22 -12.18
N GLY A 203 4.04 18.11 -11.52
CA GLY A 203 4.22 18.49 -10.12
C GLY A 203 3.10 18.00 -9.21
N ASP A 204 2.08 17.33 -9.75
CA ASP A 204 0.99 16.74 -8.98
C ASP A 204 1.29 15.25 -8.76
N ASP A 205 1.41 14.81 -7.51
CA ASP A 205 1.80 13.46 -7.12
C ASP A 205 0.62 12.68 -6.52
N ILE A 206 0.65 11.34 -6.63
CA ILE A 206 -0.27 10.45 -5.89
C ILE A 206 0.56 9.62 -4.91
N THR A 207 0.29 9.77 -3.62
CA THR A 207 0.89 8.94 -2.56
C THR A 207 -0.21 8.20 -1.80
N VAL A 208 -0.06 6.88 -1.68
CA VAL A 208 -0.87 6.03 -0.79
C VAL A 208 0.08 5.25 0.10
N VAL A 209 -0.07 5.42 1.41
CA VAL A 209 0.67 4.66 2.43
C VAL A 209 -0.32 3.87 3.28
N THR A 210 -0.02 2.61 3.57
CA THR A 210 -0.85 1.76 4.43
C THR A 210 -0.01 1.02 5.45
N ARG A 211 -0.57 0.79 6.65
CA ARG A 211 0.01 -0.06 7.71
C ARG A 211 -0.37 -1.55 7.55
N GLY A 212 -0.64 -1.98 6.32
CA GLY A 212 -1.20 -3.29 6.04
C GLY A 212 -1.34 -3.46 4.55
N ASP A 213 -2.03 -4.51 4.13
CA ASP A 213 -2.17 -4.82 2.71
C ASP A 213 -2.80 -3.64 1.93
N LEU A 214 -2.21 -3.32 0.78
CA LEU A 214 -2.73 -2.34 -0.16
C LEU A 214 -3.15 -3.05 -1.44
N THR A 215 -4.42 -2.92 -1.83
CA THR A 215 -4.94 -3.54 -3.05
C THR A 215 -5.47 -2.48 -4.02
N VAL A 216 -4.91 -2.43 -5.24
CA VAL A 216 -5.52 -1.75 -6.38
C VAL A 216 -6.48 -2.74 -7.06
N ALA A 217 -7.78 -2.60 -6.81
CA ALA A 217 -8.77 -3.59 -7.19
C ALA A 217 -9.04 -3.60 -8.71
N THR A 218 -9.39 -4.77 -9.24
CA THR A 218 -9.70 -4.96 -10.66
C THR A 218 -10.72 -3.96 -11.19
N GLY A 219 -10.38 -3.29 -12.29
CA GLY A 219 -11.21 -2.27 -12.93
C GLY A 219 -11.19 -0.89 -12.25
N ASN A 220 -10.34 -0.69 -11.23
CA ASN A 220 -10.21 0.58 -10.50
C ASN A 220 -8.78 1.12 -10.61
N PRO A 221 -8.44 1.78 -11.72
CA PRO A 221 -7.07 2.18 -12.01
C PRO A 221 -6.60 3.35 -11.14
N ILE A 222 -5.28 3.50 -11.03
CA ILE A 222 -4.66 4.73 -10.55
C ILE A 222 -4.15 5.49 -11.77
N ALA A 223 -4.63 6.70 -11.97
CA ALA A 223 -4.32 7.51 -13.15
C ALA A 223 -3.89 8.92 -12.76
N ASN A 224 -2.64 9.27 -13.03
CA ASN A 224 -2.16 10.63 -12.90
C ASN A 224 -2.00 11.25 -14.30
N ASN A 225 -2.89 12.17 -14.68
CA ASN A 225 -2.88 12.79 -16.01
C ASN A 225 -2.12 14.12 -16.06
N ASP A 226 -1.51 14.57 -14.96
CA ASP A 226 -0.68 15.78 -14.92
C ASP A 226 0.81 15.50 -15.23
N GLY A 227 1.24 14.25 -15.11
CA GLY A 227 2.63 13.90 -14.84
C GLY A 227 2.82 13.73 -13.33
N GLY A 228 4.04 13.80 -12.81
CA GLY A 228 4.27 13.66 -11.36
C GLY A 228 4.26 12.20 -10.92
N ASP A 229 4.80 11.97 -9.73
CA ASP A 229 5.12 10.65 -9.23
C ASP A 229 3.86 9.94 -8.69
N VAL A 230 3.87 8.61 -8.75
CA VAL A 230 2.87 7.75 -8.09
C VAL A 230 3.62 6.82 -7.15
N THR A 231 3.33 6.90 -5.85
CA THR A 231 3.94 6.06 -4.81
C THR A 231 2.85 5.28 -4.08
N LEU A 232 2.95 3.95 -4.14
CA LEU A 232 2.11 3.02 -3.38
C LEU A 232 3.00 2.25 -2.41
N SER A 233 2.75 2.41 -1.11
CA SER A 233 3.58 1.83 -0.05
C SER A 233 2.72 1.04 0.93
N ALA A 234 2.89 -0.29 0.94
CA ALA A 234 2.33 -1.17 1.96
C ALA A 234 3.41 -1.46 3.01
N GLU A 235 3.44 -0.67 4.08
CA GLU A 235 4.63 -0.57 4.95
C GLU A 235 4.73 -1.68 5.99
N GLY A 236 3.65 -2.42 6.28
CA GLY A 236 3.66 -3.57 7.18
C GLY A 236 2.58 -3.50 8.26
N GLY A 237 2.11 -4.66 8.73
CA GLY A 237 1.11 -4.79 9.80
C GLY A 237 -0.10 -5.62 9.38
N GLY A 238 -1.08 -5.84 10.25
CA GLY A 238 -2.32 -6.53 9.87
C GLY A 238 -2.24 -8.07 9.79
N HIS A 239 -1.07 -8.66 10.05
CA HIS A 239 -0.89 -10.12 10.13
C HIS A 239 -0.75 -10.57 11.58
N TYR A 240 -1.73 -11.33 12.08
CA TYR A 240 -1.81 -11.68 13.50
C TYR A 240 -1.61 -13.17 13.76
N GLN A 241 -1.06 -13.46 14.94
CA GLN A 241 -0.93 -14.81 15.47
C GLN A 241 -1.14 -14.83 16.98
N LEU A 242 -2.01 -15.71 17.46
CA LEU A 242 -2.05 -16.04 18.89
C LEU A 242 -0.85 -16.90 19.28
N VAL A 243 -0.07 -16.42 20.24
CA VAL A 243 1.11 -17.13 20.75
C VAL A 243 0.87 -17.65 22.17
N SER A 244 1.27 -18.90 22.40
CA SER A 244 1.18 -19.62 23.67
C SER A 244 2.46 -20.42 23.93
N PRO A 245 2.83 -20.74 25.20
CA PRO A 245 2.04 -20.63 26.43
C PRO A 245 1.92 -19.18 26.95
N ALA A 246 1.05 -19.01 27.94
CA ALA A 246 0.84 -17.73 28.60
C ALA A 246 2.08 -17.26 29.39
N VAL A 247 2.42 -15.98 29.27
CA VAL A 247 3.58 -15.31 29.88
C VAL A 247 3.20 -13.95 30.45
N ASP A 248 4.08 -13.34 31.26
CA ASP A 248 3.92 -11.96 31.71
C ASP A 248 4.11 -10.96 30.55
N PHE A 249 3.66 -9.72 30.73
CA PHE A 249 3.63 -8.70 29.68
C PHE A 249 5.02 -8.38 29.12
N ALA A 250 6.02 -8.23 30.00
CA ALA A 250 7.39 -7.95 29.60
C ALA A 250 8.01 -9.09 28.76
N THR A 251 7.71 -10.35 29.12
CA THR A 251 8.14 -11.52 28.35
C THR A 251 7.41 -11.59 27.01
N ALA A 252 6.13 -11.24 26.94
CA ALA A 252 5.37 -11.19 25.70
C ALA A 252 5.98 -10.18 24.70
N LEU A 253 6.26 -8.96 25.18
CA LEU A 253 6.98 -7.90 24.46
C LEU A 253 8.31 -8.40 23.87
N ALA A 254 9.15 -9.02 24.71
CA ALA A 254 10.45 -9.52 24.29
C ALA A 254 10.36 -10.69 23.29
N ASN A 255 9.40 -11.60 23.48
CA ASN A 255 9.18 -12.72 22.59
C ASN A 255 8.66 -12.26 21.22
N ALA A 256 7.75 -11.27 21.19
CA ALA A 256 7.23 -10.72 19.95
C ALA A 256 8.34 -10.06 19.12
N ALA A 257 9.17 -9.23 19.76
CA ALA A 257 10.34 -8.65 19.11
C ALA A 257 11.33 -9.71 18.60
N THR A 258 11.55 -10.79 19.35
CA THR A 258 12.40 -11.91 18.92
C THR A 258 11.83 -12.65 17.72
N ALA A 259 10.50 -12.66 17.56
CA ALA A 259 9.82 -13.25 16.41
C ALA A 259 9.78 -12.34 15.18
N GLY A 260 10.42 -11.17 15.22
CA GLY A 260 10.39 -10.19 14.12
C GLY A 260 9.08 -9.41 14.03
N GLY A 261 8.26 -9.40 15.10
CA GLY A 261 7.02 -8.65 15.17
C GLY A 261 6.89 -7.92 16.50
N TYR A 262 5.66 -7.63 16.90
CA TYR A 262 5.36 -6.86 18.10
C TYR A 262 3.99 -7.29 18.68
N LEU A 263 3.61 -6.82 19.86
CA LEU A 263 2.26 -7.11 20.38
C LEU A 263 1.24 -6.27 19.63
N ALA A 264 0.15 -6.87 19.16
CA ALA A 264 -0.80 -6.18 18.29
C ALA A 264 -1.20 -4.80 18.83
N THR A 265 -1.04 -3.78 17.97
CA THR A 265 -1.60 -2.44 18.15
C THR A 265 -2.95 -2.41 17.45
N ILE A 266 -3.89 -1.55 17.86
CA ILE A 266 -5.26 -1.55 17.31
C ILE A 266 -5.80 -0.13 17.21
N ARG A 267 -6.00 0.38 16.00
CA ARG A 267 -6.45 1.76 15.72
C ARG A 267 -7.79 1.85 15.02
N SER A 268 -8.45 0.73 14.73
CA SER A 268 -9.81 0.72 14.16
C SER A 268 -10.67 -0.42 14.71
N ALA A 269 -11.98 -0.32 14.49
CA ALA A 269 -12.91 -1.41 14.84
C ALA A 269 -12.77 -2.62 13.91
N VAL A 270 -12.45 -2.38 12.64
CA VAL A 270 -12.20 -3.40 11.62
C VAL A 270 -10.99 -4.23 12.01
N GLU A 271 -9.91 -3.57 12.39
CA GLU A 271 -8.70 -4.18 12.93
C GLU A 271 -8.98 -4.95 14.22
N ASN A 272 -9.72 -4.35 15.16
CA ASN A 272 -10.08 -5.03 16.40
C ASN A 272 -10.82 -6.34 16.13
N ALA A 273 -11.78 -6.33 15.20
CA ALA A 273 -12.53 -7.51 14.81
C ALA A 273 -11.61 -8.58 14.18
N ALA A 274 -10.64 -8.17 13.37
CA ALA A 274 -9.64 -9.07 12.81
C ALA A 274 -8.78 -9.70 13.90
N VAL A 275 -8.22 -8.92 14.83
CA VAL A 275 -7.42 -9.41 15.97
C VAL A 275 -8.23 -10.38 16.84
N ALA A 276 -9.48 -10.03 17.16
CA ALA A 276 -10.37 -10.86 17.96
C ALA A 276 -10.60 -12.25 17.35
N SER A 277 -10.56 -12.37 16.02
CA SER A 277 -10.72 -13.65 15.32
C SER A 277 -9.61 -14.66 15.61
N TYR A 278 -8.41 -14.20 16.03
CA TYR A 278 -7.26 -15.04 16.36
C TYR A 278 -7.24 -15.56 17.79
N LEU A 279 -8.08 -15.03 18.68
CA LEU A 279 -8.06 -15.37 20.11
C LEU A 279 -8.32 -16.85 20.41
N ALA A 280 -9.00 -17.58 19.50
CA ALA A 280 -9.31 -19.00 19.64
C ALA A 280 -9.91 -19.39 21.02
N GLY A 281 -10.73 -18.49 21.60
CA GLY A 281 -11.34 -18.69 22.92
C GLY A 281 -10.43 -18.40 24.13
N SER A 282 -9.27 -17.78 23.91
CA SER A 282 -8.35 -17.30 24.95
C SER A 282 -8.48 -15.78 25.13
N SER A 283 -8.00 -15.27 26.26
CA SER A 283 -7.64 -13.85 26.38
C SER A 283 -6.14 -13.67 26.12
N ALA A 284 -5.75 -12.55 25.54
CA ALA A 284 -4.38 -12.33 25.09
C ALA A 284 -3.92 -10.90 25.35
N TRP A 285 -2.64 -10.73 25.71
CA TRP A 285 -2.00 -9.42 25.72
C TRP A 285 -2.03 -8.79 24.33
N ILE A 286 -2.31 -7.49 24.31
CA ILE A 286 -2.13 -6.57 23.17
C ILE A 286 -1.11 -5.50 23.58
N GLY A 287 -0.60 -4.71 22.63
CA GLY A 287 0.54 -3.80 22.83
C GLY A 287 0.28 -2.55 23.66
N ALA A 288 -0.78 -2.51 24.49
CA ALA A 288 -1.21 -1.32 25.22
C ALA A 288 -0.85 -1.37 26.71
N SER A 289 -0.34 -0.27 27.24
CA SER A 289 0.05 -0.12 28.65
C SER A 289 0.05 1.35 29.09
N ASP A 290 -0.27 1.60 30.36
CA ASP A 290 -0.17 2.89 31.03
C ASP A 290 0.87 2.91 32.17
N ALA A 291 1.76 1.90 32.22
CA ALA A 291 2.79 1.76 33.26
C ALA A 291 3.74 2.97 33.37
N ALA A 292 3.84 3.80 32.32
CA ALA A 292 4.61 5.03 32.34
C ALA A 292 3.92 6.15 33.16
N ALA A 293 2.59 6.22 33.11
CA ALA A 293 1.77 7.18 33.82
C ALA A 293 0.32 6.67 33.91
N GLU A 294 -0.12 6.36 35.13
CA GLU A 294 -1.47 5.86 35.43
C GLU A 294 -2.58 6.63 34.70
N GLY A 295 -3.43 5.90 33.99
CA GLY A 295 -4.54 6.43 33.19
C GLY A 295 -4.11 7.06 31.86
N THR A 296 -2.83 7.06 31.50
CA THR A 296 -2.35 7.48 30.17
C THR A 296 -1.93 6.24 29.39
N TRP A 297 -2.88 5.71 28.63
CA TRP A 297 -2.71 4.47 27.88
C TRP A 297 -2.07 4.71 26.52
N LEU A 298 -0.96 4.01 26.30
CA LEU A 298 -0.11 4.13 25.12
C LEU A 298 -0.02 2.77 24.41
N TRP A 299 0.10 2.79 23.09
CA TRP A 299 0.79 1.71 22.39
C TRP A 299 2.28 1.77 22.76
N VAL A 300 2.86 0.66 23.23
CA VAL A 300 4.24 0.64 23.77
C VAL A 300 5.25 -0.13 22.91
N ASN A 301 4.84 -0.48 21.70
CA ASN A 301 5.61 -1.23 20.70
C ASN A 301 4.99 -1.04 19.31
N GLY A 302 5.61 -1.62 18.28
CA GLY A 302 5.17 -1.45 16.90
C GLY A 302 5.41 -0.02 16.37
N PRO A 303 4.91 0.29 15.17
CA PRO A 303 4.97 1.64 14.59
C PRO A 303 4.26 2.69 15.44
N GLU A 304 3.21 2.29 16.15
CA GLU A 304 2.39 3.17 16.99
C GLU A 304 3.05 3.46 18.34
N ASN A 305 4.27 2.99 18.60
CA ASN A 305 4.92 3.16 19.89
C ASN A 305 4.96 4.64 20.33
N GLY A 306 4.29 4.94 21.43
CA GLY A 306 4.15 6.28 22.00
C GLY A 306 2.85 7.01 21.62
N VAL A 307 2.01 6.44 20.76
CA VAL A 307 0.67 6.96 20.46
C VAL A 307 -0.23 6.75 21.68
N GLN A 308 -0.80 7.83 22.20
CA GLN A 308 -1.80 7.79 23.27
C GLN A 308 -3.20 7.65 22.67
N PHE A 309 -3.85 6.52 22.96
CA PHE A 309 -5.21 6.27 22.46
C PHE A 309 -6.28 6.53 23.52
N TRP A 310 -5.94 6.49 24.82
CA TRP A 310 -6.93 6.67 25.91
C TRP A 310 -6.39 7.49 27.09
N GLN A 311 -7.28 8.29 27.69
CA GLN A 311 -6.99 9.09 28.88
C GLN A 311 -8.04 8.85 29.96
N GLY A 312 -7.57 8.43 31.14
CA GLY A 312 -8.37 8.19 32.34
C GLY A 312 -8.55 6.70 32.60
N ASN A 313 -9.43 6.41 33.55
CA ASN A 313 -9.79 5.06 33.98
C ASN A 313 -11.17 4.69 33.39
N GLN A 314 -12.05 4.02 34.12
CA GLN A 314 -13.39 3.60 33.66
C GLN A 314 -14.28 4.75 33.13
N THR A 315 -13.96 5.99 33.49
CA THR A 315 -14.68 7.19 33.01
C THR A 315 -13.82 8.03 32.07
N GLY A 316 -12.78 7.44 31.50
CA GLY A 316 -11.89 8.09 30.55
C GLY A 316 -12.54 8.30 29.18
N SER A 317 -11.75 8.78 28.24
CA SER A 317 -12.16 8.96 26.85
C SER A 317 -11.01 8.70 25.88
N PRO A 318 -11.31 8.35 24.62
CA PRO A 318 -10.28 8.29 23.59
C PRO A 318 -9.62 9.66 23.39
N VAL A 319 -8.36 9.66 22.96
CA VAL A 319 -7.56 10.88 22.71
C VAL A 319 -7.42 11.07 21.21
N GLY A 320 -7.52 12.31 20.72
CA GLY A 320 -7.19 12.60 19.32
C GLY A 320 -8.10 11.97 18.26
N GLY A 321 -9.24 11.39 18.62
CA GLY A 321 -10.05 10.60 17.69
C GLY A 321 -9.58 9.15 17.51
N GLU A 322 -8.61 8.69 18.32
CA GLU A 322 -8.14 7.30 18.33
C GLU A 322 -9.25 6.31 18.72
N TYR A 323 -9.07 5.08 18.27
CA TYR A 323 -9.95 3.97 18.60
C TYR A 323 -9.72 3.45 20.02
N SER A 324 -10.80 3.05 20.68
CA SER A 324 -10.70 2.27 21.92
C SER A 324 -11.83 1.26 22.01
N ASN A 325 -11.52 0.07 22.54
CA ASN A 325 -12.49 -1.00 22.70
C ASN A 325 -12.59 -1.57 24.11
N TRP A 326 -12.39 -0.71 25.13
CA TRP A 326 -12.51 -1.09 26.52
C TRP A 326 -13.86 -1.76 26.81
N ASN A 327 -13.82 -2.85 27.57
CA ASN A 327 -15.03 -3.47 28.08
C ASN A 327 -15.76 -2.51 29.04
N GLY A 328 -17.07 -2.70 29.19
CA GLY A 328 -17.88 -1.83 30.05
C GLY A 328 -17.38 -1.81 31.49
N GLY A 329 -16.87 -0.65 31.92
CA GLY A 329 -16.27 -0.48 33.24
C GLY A 329 -14.75 -0.63 33.28
N GLU A 330 -14.07 -0.74 32.14
CA GLU A 330 -12.60 -0.76 32.02
C GLU A 330 -12.08 0.55 31.40
N PRO A 331 -10.79 0.90 31.58
CA PRO A 331 -9.82 0.26 32.46
C PRO A 331 -10.07 0.56 33.95
N ASN A 332 -10.09 -0.46 34.79
CA ASN A 332 -10.55 -0.37 36.16
C ASN A 332 -9.49 -0.10 37.25
N ASP A 333 -8.21 -0.31 36.91
CA ASP A 333 -7.04 -0.31 37.79
C ASP A 333 -7.30 -1.09 39.09
N SER A 334 -7.77 -2.34 38.97
CA SER A 334 -8.19 -3.11 40.14
C SER A 334 -7.01 -3.42 41.04
N GLY A 335 -6.99 -2.75 42.19
CA GLY A 335 -5.95 -2.92 43.20
C GLY A 335 -4.81 -1.92 43.09
N GLY A 336 -4.85 -0.99 42.13
CA GLY A 336 -3.81 0.02 41.93
C GLY A 336 -2.55 -0.54 41.26
N ASN A 337 -2.70 -1.50 40.35
CA ASN A 337 -1.59 -2.27 39.79
C ASN A 337 -1.89 -2.99 38.45
N GLU A 338 -2.83 -2.50 37.64
CA GLU A 338 -3.23 -3.13 36.37
C GLU A 338 -2.73 -2.38 35.14
N ASP A 339 -1.42 -2.40 34.92
CA ASP A 339 -0.80 -1.47 33.95
C ASP A 339 -0.66 -2.01 32.50
N ALA A 340 -1.37 -3.08 32.11
CA ALA A 340 -1.28 -3.66 30.76
C ALA A 340 -2.64 -4.16 30.26
N ALA A 341 -2.91 -3.96 28.96
CA ALA A 341 -4.18 -4.32 28.35
C ALA A 341 -4.15 -5.75 27.79
N GLU A 342 -5.18 -6.53 28.12
CA GLU A 342 -5.55 -7.74 27.40
C GLU A 342 -6.79 -7.52 26.54
N MET A 343 -6.88 -8.25 25.42
CA MET A 343 -8.13 -8.49 24.72
C MET A 343 -8.76 -9.78 25.27
N ASN A 344 -10.00 -9.70 25.75
CA ASN A 344 -10.73 -10.84 26.26
C ASN A 344 -11.42 -11.63 25.15
N THR A 345 -12.02 -12.79 25.46
CA THR A 345 -12.67 -13.68 24.47
C THR A 345 -13.81 -13.07 23.67
N SER A 346 -14.32 -11.90 24.07
CA SER A 346 -15.37 -11.17 23.34
C SER A 346 -14.81 -10.13 22.37
N GLY A 347 -13.49 -9.94 22.33
CA GLY A 347 -12.82 -8.90 21.53
C GLY A 347 -12.73 -7.53 22.21
N ARG A 348 -13.34 -7.35 23.39
CA ARG A 348 -13.24 -6.13 24.21
C ARG A 348 -11.99 -6.17 25.10
N TRP A 349 -11.51 -5.01 25.51
CA TRP A 349 -10.25 -4.88 26.27
C TRP A 349 -10.48 -4.79 27.77
N ASN A 350 -9.48 -5.22 28.54
CA ASN A 350 -9.44 -5.19 29.99
C ASN A 350 -8.01 -4.94 30.45
N ASP A 351 -7.81 -4.12 31.46
CA ASP A 351 -6.52 -3.92 32.09
C ASP A 351 -6.23 -5.01 33.11
N MET A 352 -4.96 -5.41 33.23
CA MET A 352 -4.52 -6.50 34.09
C MET A 352 -3.13 -6.20 34.65
N PRO A 353 -2.73 -6.83 35.78
CA PRO A 353 -1.38 -6.70 36.29
C PRO A 353 -0.38 -7.21 35.26
N THR A 354 0.68 -6.44 35.02
CA THR A 354 1.77 -6.77 34.06
C THR A 354 2.44 -8.12 34.34
N THR A 355 2.31 -8.64 35.56
CA THR A 355 2.85 -9.94 36.01
C THR A 355 1.90 -11.13 35.79
N ALA A 356 0.66 -10.88 35.37
CA ALA A 356 -0.32 -11.93 35.11
C ALA A 356 0.11 -12.74 33.87
N PRO A 357 -0.04 -14.07 33.88
CA PRO A 357 0.21 -14.86 32.68
C PRO A 357 -0.97 -14.71 31.71
N ARG A 358 -0.70 -14.32 30.45
CA ARG A 358 -1.63 -14.39 29.32
C ARG A 358 -0.93 -14.90 28.07
N ALA A 359 -1.70 -15.54 27.18
CA ALA A 359 -1.28 -15.63 25.78
C ALA A 359 -1.11 -14.21 25.22
N TYR A 360 -0.59 -14.05 24.01
CA TYR A 360 -0.46 -12.72 23.42
C TYR A 360 -0.72 -12.78 21.92
N ILE A 361 -1.21 -11.67 21.35
CA ILE A 361 -1.32 -11.54 19.90
C ILE A 361 -0.01 -10.94 19.41
N LEU A 362 0.75 -11.75 18.68
CA LEU A 362 1.85 -11.29 17.84
C LEU A 362 1.25 -10.67 16.59
N GLU A 363 1.67 -9.46 16.28
CA GLU A 363 1.49 -8.84 14.99
C GLU A 363 2.82 -8.84 14.25
N LEU A 364 2.76 -9.28 12.99
CA LEU A 364 3.90 -9.34 12.09
C LEU A 364 3.84 -8.16 11.14
N PRO A 365 5.02 -7.62 10.77
CA PRO A 365 5.09 -6.44 9.92
C PRO A 365 4.87 -6.76 8.45
N TRP A 366 4.23 -7.88 8.12
CA TRP A 366 3.99 -8.24 6.74
C TRP A 366 2.95 -7.30 6.13
N ALA A 367 3.13 -6.90 4.88
CA ALA A 367 2.08 -6.24 4.12
C ALA A 367 2.39 -6.44 2.64
N ASP A 368 1.37 -6.81 1.90
CA ASP A 368 1.44 -7.01 0.46
C ASP A 368 0.86 -5.81 -0.28
N LEU A 369 1.49 -5.45 -1.39
CA LEU A 369 0.91 -4.58 -2.40
C LEU A 369 0.40 -5.43 -3.57
N THR A 370 -0.91 -5.43 -3.80
CA THR A 370 -1.54 -6.14 -4.92
C THR A 370 -2.06 -5.15 -5.97
N VAL A 371 -1.56 -5.23 -7.20
CA VAL A 371 -1.93 -4.35 -8.32
C VAL A 371 -2.71 -5.13 -9.38
N ASN A 372 -4.04 -5.08 -9.33
CA ASN A 372 -4.94 -5.79 -10.27
C ASN A 372 -5.67 -4.84 -11.24
N ALA A 373 -5.24 -3.58 -11.31
CA ALA A 373 -5.65 -2.61 -12.31
C ALA A 373 -4.49 -1.66 -12.61
N SER A 374 -4.55 -0.99 -13.76
CA SER A 374 -3.43 -0.22 -14.27
C SER A 374 -3.04 0.95 -13.36
N VAL A 375 -1.74 1.16 -13.19
CA VAL A 375 -1.14 2.37 -12.61
C VAL A 375 -0.48 3.16 -13.74
N THR A 376 -1.03 4.33 -14.06
CA THR A 376 -0.66 5.08 -15.27
C THR A 376 -0.37 6.54 -14.96
N ILE A 377 0.77 7.03 -15.45
CA ILE A 377 1.10 8.45 -15.54
C ILE A 377 1.01 8.88 -17.01
N THR A 378 0.15 9.85 -17.29
CA THR A 378 0.01 10.54 -18.59
C THR A 378 0.19 12.04 -18.42
N GLY A 379 0.24 12.81 -19.51
CA GLY A 379 0.35 14.28 -19.46
C GLY A 379 1.79 14.80 -19.30
N GLY A 380 2.65 14.11 -18.54
CA GLY A 380 4.03 14.54 -18.29
C GLY A 380 4.99 13.40 -17.97
N THR A 381 6.08 13.70 -17.27
CA THR A 381 7.02 12.72 -16.71
C THR A 381 6.71 12.51 -15.23
N GLY A 382 6.92 11.31 -14.72
CA GLY A 382 6.81 10.99 -13.30
C GLY A 382 7.19 9.54 -13.03
N ALA A 383 7.80 9.28 -11.89
CA ALA A 383 8.20 7.95 -11.46
C ALA A 383 7.03 7.17 -10.85
N ILE A 384 7.01 5.87 -11.05
CA ILE A 384 6.09 4.96 -10.34
C ILE A 384 6.92 4.15 -9.35
N THR A 385 6.56 4.24 -8.08
CA THR A 385 7.20 3.53 -6.98
C THR A 385 6.18 2.63 -6.31
N LEU A 386 6.41 1.31 -6.40
CA LEU A 386 5.61 0.28 -5.75
C LEU A 386 6.46 -0.38 -4.67
N GLN A 387 6.02 -0.32 -3.42
CA GLN A 387 6.77 -0.83 -2.29
C GLN A 387 5.86 -1.62 -1.36
N ALA A 388 6.36 -2.74 -0.89
CA ALA A 388 5.68 -3.58 0.08
C ALA A 388 6.70 -4.15 1.07
N ASN A 389 6.31 -4.28 2.34
CA ASN A 389 7.17 -4.93 3.33
C ASN A 389 7.29 -6.44 3.12
N ARG A 390 6.31 -7.08 2.47
CA ARG A 390 6.42 -8.47 2.02
C ARG A 390 6.34 -8.52 0.49
N ASP A 391 5.19 -8.78 -0.09
CA ASP A 391 5.09 -9.09 -1.52
C ASP A 391 4.54 -7.94 -2.36
N VAL A 392 5.06 -7.80 -3.59
CA VAL A 392 4.39 -7.03 -4.65
C VAL A 392 3.81 -8.00 -5.67
N LEU A 393 2.49 -8.02 -5.77
CA LEU A 393 1.71 -8.94 -6.59
C LEU A 393 0.91 -8.17 -7.64
N GLY A 394 0.55 -8.80 -8.74
CA GLY A 394 -0.38 -8.21 -9.70
C GLY A 394 -0.82 -9.16 -10.81
N ASP A 395 -2.07 -9.03 -11.24
CA ASP A 395 -2.62 -9.77 -12.37
C ASP A 395 -2.33 -9.08 -13.72
N ALA A 396 -2.80 -9.67 -14.82
CA ALA A 396 -2.57 -9.17 -16.17
C ALA A 396 -3.26 -7.83 -16.49
N ALA A 397 -4.16 -7.33 -15.62
CA ALA A 397 -4.73 -5.98 -15.75
C ALA A 397 -3.92 -4.93 -14.97
N GLY A 398 -2.97 -5.36 -14.14
CA GLY A 398 -2.06 -4.53 -13.34
C GLY A 398 -0.92 -3.88 -14.12
N ASP A 399 -1.21 -3.31 -15.30
CA ASP A 399 -0.20 -2.65 -16.14
C ASP A 399 0.39 -1.42 -15.44
N ILE A 400 1.71 -1.23 -15.57
CA ILE A 400 2.43 -0.07 -15.03
C ILE A 400 2.95 0.75 -16.21
N THR A 401 2.48 1.99 -16.35
CA THR A 401 2.82 2.84 -17.49
C THR A 401 3.21 4.26 -17.07
N THR A 402 4.40 4.70 -17.47
CA THR A 402 4.83 6.10 -17.40
C THR A 402 5.47 6.51 -18.72
N ALA A 403 5.28 7.77 -19.12
CA ALA A 403 5.74 8.26 -20.41
C ALA A 403 7.28 8.20 -20.57
N ASP A 404 8.04 8.44 -19.48
CA ASP A 404 9.50 8.43 -19.45
C ASP A 404 10.10 8.38 -18.02
N GLY A 405 9.28 8.14 -16.99
CA GLY A 405 9.75 8.09 -15.61
C GLY A 405 10.31 6.73 -15.20
N ASN A 406 11.01 6.70 -14.06
CA ASN A 406 11.50 5.45 -13.51
C ASN A 406 10.34 4.63 -12.94
N VAL A 407 10.40 3.32 -13.13
CA VAL A 407 9.53 2.36 -12.43
C VAL A 407 10.39 1.62 -11.41
N THR A 408 10.06 1.73 -10.13
CA THR A 408 10.75 1.03 -9.04
C THR A 408 9.77 0.13 -8.33
N ILE A 409 10.04 -1.17 -8.30
CA ILE A 409 9.27 -2.13 -7.52
C ILE A 409 10.20 -2.76 -6.50
N THR A 410 9.84 -2.64 -5.22
CA THR A 410 10.59 -3.19 -4.09
C THR A 410 9.65 -4.04 -3.26
N ALA A 411 9.90 -5.35 -3.27
CA ALA A 411 9.43 -6.26 -2.24
C ALA A 411 10.51 -6.34 -1.16
N ASP A 412 10.11 -6.56 0.10
CA ASP A 412 10.99 -6.43 1.29
C ASP A 412 11.52 -5.00 1.44
N LEU A 413 10.63 -4.08 1.82
CA LEU A 413 10.99 -2.70 2.12
C LEU A 413 11.86 -2.64 3.39
N ASP A 414 13.17 -2.80 3.23
CA ASP A 414 14.22 -2.78 4.27
C ASP A 414 14.23 -1.53 5.20
N ASN A 415 13.52 -0.46 4.84
CA ASN A 415 13.42 0.79 5.60
C ASN A 415 11.99 1.09 6.09
N SER A 416 11.13 0.07 6.14
CA SER A 416 9.87 0.18 6.87
C SER A 416 10.17 0.41 8.36
N SER A 417 9.22 0.98 9.10
CA SER A 417 9.33 1.18 10.56
C SER A 417 9.50 -0.13 11.35
N PHE A 418 9.47 -1.27 10.65
CA PHE A 418 9.43 -2.62 11.19
C PHE A 418 10.72 -3.44 11.05
N GLY A 419 11.70 -2.96 10.29
CA GLY A 419 12.99 -3.64 10.06
C GLY A 419 12.96 -4.71 8.96
N SER A 420 14.13 -5.13 8.48
CA SER A 420 14.30 -6.03 7.32
C SER A 420 13.75 -7.45 7.56
N ASN A 421 12.95 -7.96 6.63
CA ASN A 421 12.44 -9.33 6.57
C ASN A 421 12.74 -9.91 5.18
N ASN A 422 13.71 -10.82 5.07
CA ASN A 422 14.08 -11.46 3.79
C ASN A 422 13.00 -12.43 3.27
N ASP A 423 11.77 -11.97 3.03
CA ASP A 423 10.60 -12.75 2.60
C ASP A 423 9.79 -12.03 1.50
N GLY A 424 10.39 -11.02 0.85
CA GLY A 424 9.69 -10.26 -0.19
C GLY A 424 9.84 -10.83 -1.59
N THR A 425 8.70 -11.05 -2.24
CA THR A 425 8.58 -11.51 -3.63
C THR A 425 7.97 -10.46 -4.56
N ILE A 426 8.42 -10.41 -5.82
CA ILE A 426 7.70 -9.72 -6.92
C ILE A 426 7.06 -10.76 -7.84
N ARG A 427 5.73 -10.74 -8.01
CA ARG A 427 4.98 -11.56 -8.97
C ARG A 427 3.95 -10.73 -9.72
N MET A 428 4.30 -10.29 -10.92
CA MET A 428 3.46 -9.39 -11.72
C MET A 428 3.15 -10.01 -13.08
N ASP A 429 1.88 -10.00 -13.45
CA ASP A 429 1.42 -10.40 -14.78
C ASP A 429 1.11 -9.21 -15.70
N GLY A 430 1.00 -7.99 -15.17
CA GLY A 430 0.84 -6.77 -15.97
C GLY A 430 2.13 -6.36 -16.67
N ASP A 431 1.98 -5.64 -17.78
CA ASP A 431 3.11 -5.10 -18.55
C ASP A 431 3.73 -3.86 -17.90
N ILE A 432 5.03 -3.66 -18.09
CA ILE A 432 5.75 -2.48 -17.59
C ILE A 432 6.24 -1.63 -18.77
N THR A 433 5.76 -0.39 -18.83
CA THR A 433 6.14 0.62 -19.83
C THR A 433 6.76 1.83 -19.14
N ALA A 434 8.07 1.99 -19.24
CA ALA A 434 8.82 3.11 -18.65
C ALA A 434 9.37 4.11 -19.69
N GLY A 435 9.16 3.87 -20.99
CA GLY A 435 9.69 4.73 -22.05
C GLY A 435 11.23 4.82 -21.99
N THR A 436 11.75 6.03 -21.78
CA THR A 436 13.18 6.28 -21.55
C THR A 436 13.61 6.21 -20.09
N GLY A 437 12.69 5.90 -19.17
CA GLY A 437 12.99 5.68 -17.76
C GLY A 437 13.67 4.33 -17.48
N THR A 438 14.06 4.15 -16.22
CA THR A 438 14.68 2.90 -15.72
C THR A 438 13.65 2.03 -15.03
N VAL A 439 13.69 0.72 -15.27
CA VAL A 439 12.94 -0.28 -14.49
C VAL A 439 13.88 -0.88 -13.44
N THR A 440 13.57 -0.71 -12.16
CA THR A 440 14.33 -1.28 -11.03
C THR A 440 13.44 -2.25 -10.26
N LEU A 441 13.94 -3.47 -10.07
CA LEU A 441 13.22 -4.56 -9.41
C LEU A 441 14.09 -5.10 -8.28
N SER A 442 13.59 -5.04 -7.04
CA SER A 442 14.29 -5.53 -5.85
C SER A 442 13.41 -6.51 -5.08
N LEU A 443 13.94 -7.71 -4.82
CA LEU A 443 13.25 -8.76 -4.07
C LEU A 443 14.25 -9.67 -3.35
N ALA A 444 13.84 -10.24 -2.23
CA ALA A 444 14.63 -11.14 -1.40
C ALA A 444 14.40 -12.61 -1.75
N ASP A 445 13.20 -12.96 -2.19
CA ASP A 445 12.78 -14.33 -2.45
C ASP A 445 13.12 -14.83 -3.86
N CYS A 446 13.10 -16.16 -4.01
CA CYS A 446 13.60 -16.84 -5.20
C CYS A 446 12.53 -17.36 -6.15
N ASP A 447 11.28 -17.01 -5.90
CA ASP A 447 10.14 -17.40 -6.71
C ASP A 447 9.49 -16.22 -7.47
N GLY A 448 10.18 -15.08 -7.52
CA GLY A 448 9.70 -13.90 -8.22
C GLY A 448 9.70 -14.04 -9.74
N TYR A 449 8.73 -13.40 -10.38
CA TYR A 449 8.57 -13.39 -11.82
C TYR A 449 7.86 -12.13 -12.35
N LEU A 450 8.15 -11.81 -13.61
CA LEU A 450 7.28 -11.05 -14.51
C LEU A 450 6.71 -12.02 -15.55
N GLY A 451 5.39 -12.20 -15.53
CA GLY A 451 4.64 -13.19 -16.30
C GLY A 451 4.61 -14.58 -15.66
N SER A 452 3.43 -15.06 -15.26
CA SER A 452 3.20 -16.34 -14.58
C SER A 452 3.26 -17.56 -15.51
N GLY A 453 3.15 -17.34 -16.82
CA GLY A 453 3.10 -18.41 -17.82
C GLY A 453 4.48 -18.98 -18.16
N LEU A 454 4.65 -20.29 -17.95
CA LEU A 454 5.83 -21.07 -18.32
C LEU A 454 5.40 -22.33 -19.09
N ASP A 455 5.99 -22.58 -20.25
CA ASP A 455 5.90 -23.86 -20.96
C ASP A 455 6.83 -24.84 -20.26
N LEU A 456 6.22 -25.74 -19.50
CA LEU A 456 6.92 -26.77 -18.76
C LEU A 456 7.77 -27.67 -19.66
N ALA A 457 7.50 -27.82 -20.95
CA ALA A 457 8.35 -28.65 -21.81
C ALA A 457 9.68 -27.97 -22.19
N THR A 458 9.72 -26.65 -22.16
CA THR A 458 10.84 -25.85 -22.68
C THR A 458 11.47 -24.92 -21.64
N GLY A 459 10.82 -24.74 -20.49
CA GLY A 459 11.20 -23.74 -19.49
C GLY A 459 11.06 -22.29 -20.00
N GLN A 460 10.39 -22.07 -21.14
CA GLN A 460 10.22 -20.75 -21.74
C GLN A 460 8.90 -20.13 -21.34
N GLY A 461 8.86 -18.81 -21.19
CA GLY A 461 7.61 -18.15 -20.85
C GLY A 461 6.58 -18.18 -21.98
N THR A 462 5.29 -18.22 -21.64
CA THR A 462 4.19 -18.40 -22.61
C THR A 462 3.29 -17.19 -22.78
N ASN A 463 3.29 -16.26 -21.81
CA ASN A 463 2.34 -15.17 -21.77
C ASN A 463 2.87 -13.95 -22.54
N ALA A 464 1.96 -13.25 -23.22
CA ALA A 464 2.27 -11.96 -23.82
C ALA A 464 2.47 -10.90 -22.72
N ASP A 465 1.57 -10.92 -21.75
CA ASP A 465 1.58 -10.05 -20.57
C ASP A 465 2.73 -10.43 -19.61
N GLY A 466 3.10 -9.49 -18.74
CA GLY A 466 4.24 -9.63 -17.83
C GLY A 466 5.57 -9.32 -18.52
N SER A 467 5.54 -8.48 -19.55
CA SER A 467 6.70 -8.05 -20.32
C SER A 467 7.13 -6.63 -19.92
N ILE A 468 8.43 -6.37 -19.94
CA ILE A 468 8.94 -4.98 -19.95
C ILE A 468 8.83 -4.47 -21.39
N VAL A 469 7.78 -3.70 -21.69
CA VAL A 469 7.46 -3.20 -23.04
C VAL A 469 8.42 -2.11 -23.49
N SER A 470 8.88 -1.26 -22.58
CA SER A 470 9.93 -0.27 -22.87
C SER A 470 10.63 0.20 -21.60
N ALA A 471 11.94 0.40 -21.71
CA ALA A 471 12.78 1.07 -20.71
C ALA A 471 14.13 1.43 -21.35
N SER A 472 14.82 2.45 -20.83
CA SER A 472 16.22 2.72 -21.16
C SER A 472 17.19 1.85 -20.37
N GLN A 473 16.80 1.35 -19.21
CA GLN A 473 17.63 0.47 -18.40
C GLN A 473 16.76 -0.49 -17.58
N MET A 474 17.29 -1.69 -17.33
CA MET A 474 16.74 -2.63 -16.36
C MET A 474 17.78 -2.86 -15.25
N ILE A 475 17.34 -2.81 -13.99
CA ILE A 475 18.16 -3.06 -12.82
C ILE A 475 17.50 -4.13 -11.96
N LYS A 476 18.26 -5.19 -11.66
CA LYS A 476 17.90 -6.24 -10.70
C LYS A 476 18.73 -6.09 -9.44
N ASN A 477 18.05 -5.84 -8.33
CA ASN A 477 18.58 -5.73 -6.97
C ASN A 477 17.96 -6.80 -6.06
N GLY A 478 18.39 -6.84 -4.79
CA GLY A 478 17.93 -7.84 -3.81
C GLY A 478 18.57 -9.21 -4.03
N ALA A 479 18.67 -9.99 -2.95
CA ALA A 479 19.34 -11.29 -2.94
C ALA A 479 18.55 -12.38 -3.69
N GLY A 480 17.27 -12.14 -3.96
CA GLY A 480 16.34 -13.10 -4.56
C GLY A 480 16.51 -13.33 -6.06
N ALA A 481 15.63 -14.13 -6.61
CA ALA A 481 15.62 -14.52 -8.02
C ALA A 481 14.41 -13.95 -8.74
N LEU A 482 14.66 -13.20 -9.82
CA LEU A 482 13.62 -12.68 -10.70
C LEU A 482 13.63 -13.43 -12.03
N ARG A 483 12.48 -14.00 -12.40
CA ARG A 483 12.25 -14.60 -13.72
C ARG A 483 11.60 -13.60 -14.68
N LEU A 484 12.21 -13.36 -15.82
CA LEU A 484 11.57 -12.66 -16.94
C LEU A 484 10.95 -13.71 -17.85
N ASN A 485 9.66 -13.98 -17.67
CA ASN A 485 8.93 -14.94 -18.50
C ASN A 485 8.18 -14.27 -19.65
N GLY A 486 7.86 -12.97 -19.57
CA GLY A 486 7.20 -12.23 -20.64
C GLY A 486 7.83 -12.50 -22.02
N THR A 487 6.99 -12.83 -23.02
CA THR A 487 7.47 -13.27 -24.33
C THR A 487 8.07 -12.14 -25.19
N ALA A 488 7.96 -10.88 -24.77
CA ALA A 488 8.40 -9.73 -25.54
C ALA A 488 9.01 -8.59 -24.69
N ASN A 489 10.08 -8.86 -23.95
CA ASN A 489 10.80 -7.82 -23.20
C ASN A 489 11.60 -6.92 -24.15
N ALA A 490 11.21 -5.66 -24.30
CA ALA A 490 11.68 -4.74 -25.34
C ALA A 490 12.42 -3.48 -24.81
N TYR A 491 13.12 -3.58 -23.68
CA TYR A 491 13.96 -2.49 -23.17
C TYR A 491 15.29 -2.35 -23.95
N VAL A 492 15.76 -1.13 -24.23
CA VAL A 492 16.82 -0.91 -25.24
C VAL A 492 18.24 -0.69 -24.70
N GLY A 493 18.40 -0.17 -23.47
CA GLY A 493 19.73 0.07 -22.92
C GLY A 493 20.23 -1.07 -22.05
N THR A 494 21.03 -0.75 -21.02
CA THR A 494 21.78 -1.74 -20.24
C THR A 494 20.89 -2.53 -19.29
N THR A 495 21.34 -3.74 -18.93
CA THR A 495 20.80 -4.49 -17.79
C THR A 495 21.88 -4.59 -16.72
N ALA A 496 21.60 -4.20 -15.49
CA ALA A 496 22.49 -4.38 -14.35
C ALA A 496 21.91 -5.43 -13.41
N VAL A 497 22.58 -6.56 -13.26
CA VAL A 497 22.26 -7.57 -12.24
C VAL A 497 23.21 -7.34 -11.08
N ASN A 498 22.77 -6.56 -10.10
CA ASN A 498 23.61 -6.12 -8.99
C ASN A 498 23.72 -7.17 -7.89
N ALA A 499 22.63 -7.90 -7.63
CA ALA A 499 22.54 -8.94 -6.60
C ALA A 499 21.49 -10.01 -6.97
N GLY A 500 21.61 -11.17 -6.32
CA GLY A 500 20.70 -12.29 -6.54
C GLY A 500 20.79 -12.85 -7.96
N ALA A 501 19.66 -13.32 -8.49
CA ALA A 501 19.60 -13.92 -9.82
C ALA A 501 18.61 -13.21 -10.74
N LEU A 502 19.02 -13.00 -11.99
CA LEU A 502 18.14 -12.71 -13.11
C LEU A 502 18.04 -13.96 -14.00
N ILE A 503 16.84 -14.50 -14.15
CA ILE A 503 16.56 -15.69 -14.95
C ILE A 503 15.73 -15.25 -16.16
N VAL A 504 16.29 -15.36 -17.36
CA VAL A 504 15.62 -14.96 -18.60
C VAL A 504 15.01 -16.21 -19.24
N ASN A 505 13.70 -16.40 -19.10
CA ASN A 505 12.96 -17.52 -19.69
C ASN A 505 12.17 -17.10 -20.94
N GLY A 506 11.79 -15.82 -21.04
CA GLY A 506 11.17 -15.21 -22.21
C GLY A 506 12.17 -14.76 -23.25
N VAL A 507 11.81 -13.72 -24.01
CA VAL A 507 12.67 -13.15 -25.05
C VAL A 507 12.95 -11.68 -24.76
N ILE A 508 14.23 -11.30 -24.77
CA ILE A 508 14.65 -9.90 -24.87
C ILE A 508 14.71 -9.54 -26.37
N THR A 509 13.67 -8.88 -26.86
CA THR A 509 13.39 -8.63 -28.28
C THR A 509 14.12 -7.42 -28.86
N THR A 510 15.04 -6.85 -28.10
CA THR A 510 15.79 -5.65 -28.47
C THR A 510 17.30 -5.89 -28.39
N ASP A 511 17.96 -5.35 -29.41
CA ASP A 511 19.40 -5.19 -29.46
C ASP A 511 19.80 -3.90 -28.73
N GLY A 512 21.01 -3.82 -28.21
CA GLY A 512 21.49 -2.64 -27.48
C GLY A 512 22.31 -2.99 -26.24
N GLY A 513 22.18 -2.15 -25.20
CA GLY A 513 23.09 -2.11 -24.05
C GLY A 513 23.44 -3.47 -23.43
N ALA A 514 24.67 -3.62 -22.94
CA ALA A 514 25.15 -4.86 -22.38
C ALA A 514 24.40 -5.26 -21.10
N ILE A 515 24.30 -6.58 -20.85
CA ILE A 515 23.93 -7.12 -19.55
C ILE A 515 25.18 -7.27 -18.71
N THR A 516 25.25 -6.57 -17.58
CA THR A 516 26.36 -6.66 -16.63
C THR A 516 25.94 -7.51 -15.44
N VAL A 517 26.67 -8.60 -15.20
CA VAL A 517 26.49 -9.46 -14.03
C VAL A 517 27.49 -9.04 -12.97
N GLY A 518 27.01 -8.46 -11.88
CA GLY A 518 27.80 -7.96 -10.76
C GLY A 518 28.42 -9.06 -9.90
N THR A 519 29.29 -8.67 -8.97
CA THR A 519 29.92 -9.62 -8.03
C THR A 519 28.86 -10.27 -7.14
N GLY A 520 28.82 -11.61 -7.12
CA GLY A 520 27.84 -12.37 -6.34
C GLY A 520 26.47 -12.49 -7.01
N ALA A 521 26.25 -11.82 -8.14
CA ALA A 521 25.04 -11.94 -8.93
C ALA A 521 25.10 -13.10 -9.93
N LEU A 522 23.92 -13.55 -10.37
CA LEU A 522 23.74 -14.64 -11.32
C LEU A 522 22.85 -14.21 -12.49
N LEU A 523 23.21 -14.65 -13.70
CA LEU A 523 22.37 -14.60 -14.89
C LEU A 523 22.14 -16.02 -15.41
N GLY A 524 20.90 -16.36 -15.72
CA GLY A 524 20.53 -17.68 -16.25
C GLY A 524 19.23 -17.72 -17.03
N GLY A 525 18.64 -18.91 -17.15
CA GLY A 525 17.33 -19.15 -17.76
C GLY A 525 17.33 -19.81 -19.15
N ASN A 526 16.13 -20.05 -19.67
CA ASN A 526 15.87 -20.85 -20.88
C ASN A 526 15.54 -20.03 -22.13
N GLY A 527 15.68 -18.71 -22.03
CA GLY A 527 15.18 -17.74 -22.99
C GLY A 527 16.19 -17.32 -24.05
N THR A 528 15.86 -16.23 -24.75
CA THR A 528 16.72 -15.62 -25.77
C THR A 528 17.07 -14.18 -25.41
N ILE A 529 18.36 -13.86 -25.46
CA ILE A 529 18.91 -12.53 -25.18
C ILE A 529 19.34 -11.85 -26.50
N GLY A 530 18.65 -10.77 -26.86
CA GLY A 530 18.89 -10.00 -28.09
C GLY A 530 18.06 -10.51 -29.27
N ALA A 531 17.71 -9.62 -30.20
CA ALA A 531 16.87 -9.94 -31.36
C ALA A 531 17.67 -10.40 -32.58
N THR A 532 18.85 -9.82 -32.82
CA THR A 532 19.66 -10.16 -33.99
C THR A 532 21.06 -10.62 -33.61
N PRO A 533 21.72 -11.47 -34.44
CA PRO A 533 23.13 -11.79 -34.30
C PRO A 533 23.97 -10.50 -34.41
N GLY A 534 24.24 -9.88 -33.29
CA GLY A 534 24.80 -8.53 -33.21
C GLY A 534 24.43 -7.85 -31.92
N GLY A 535 23.33 -8.30 -31.34
CA GLY A 535 22.41 -7.44 -30.67
C GLY A 535 22.83 -6.99 -29.29
N ARG A 536 23.16 -7.93 -28.41
CA ARG A 536 23.26 -7.64 -26.98
C ARG A 536 24.28 -8.53 -26.30
N ASP A 537 25.35 -7.91 -25.80
CA ASP A 537 26.45 -8.62 -25.15
C ASP A 537 26.20 -8.86 -23.66
N ILE A 538 26.90 -9.86 -23.10
CA ILE A 538 26.93 -10.16 -21.67
C ILE A 538 28.34 -9.90 -21.13
N GLN A 539 28.43 -9.18 -20.03
CA GLN A 539 29.67 -8.89 -19.31
C GLN A 539 29.58 -9.46 -17.89
N VAL A 540 30.36 -10.50 -17.63
CA VAL A 540 30.40 -11.16 -16.31
C VAL A 540 31.57 -10.58 -15.51
N SER A 541 31.25 -9.84 -14.45
CA SER A 541 32.24 -9.23 -13.57
C SER A 541 32.98 -10.26 -12.71
N ALA A 542 34.07 -9.85 -12.05
CA ALA A 542 34.74 -10.70 -11.09
C ALA A 542 33.77 -11.15 -9.97
N GLY A 543 33.63 -12.46 -9.78
CA GLY A 543 32.68 -13.06 -8.85
C GLY A 543 31.22 -13.09 -9.32
N GLY A 544 30.91 -12.56 -10.50
CA GLY A 544 29.60 -12.75 -11.14
C GLY A 544 29.51 -14.13 -11.81
N ILE A 545 28.29 -14.63 -11.97
CA ILE A 545 28.02 -16.00 -12.43
C ILE A 545 27.10 -15.97 -13.66
N LEU A 546 27.53 -16.63 -14.74
CA LEU A 546 26.65 -17.06 -15.82
C LEU A 546 26.37 -18.55 -15.67
N ASP A 547 25.10 -18.92 -15.54
CA ASP A 547 24.61 -20.29 -15.39
C ASP A 547 23.31 -20.42 -16.19
N PRO A 548 23.29 -21.11 -17.34
CA PRO A 548 22.07 -21.25 -18.16
C PRO A 548 20.88 -21.91 -17.45
N GLY A 549 21.06 -22.47 -16.25
CA GLY A 549 20.00 -23.09 -15.46
C GLY A 549 19.04 -22.13 -14.75
N ASP A 550 18.15 -22.73 -13.95
CA ASP A 550 17.23 -22.05 -13.04
C ASP A 550 17.53 -22.44 -11.57
N LEU A 551 17.04 -21.61 -10.66
CA LEU A 551 17.10 -21.79 -9.22
C LEU A 551 15.83 -22.48 -8.70
N ASP A 552 15.97 -23.23 -7.61
CA ASP A 552 14.86 -23.69 -6.78
C ASP A 552 14.13 -22.49 -6.17
N PRO A 553 12.83 -22.29 -6.51
CA PRO A 553 12.05 -21.18 -6.01
C PRO A 553 11.96 -21.15 -4.47
N SER A 554 12.11 -22.30 -3.81
CA SER A 554 11.96 -22.42 -2.34
C SER A 554 13.20 -22.05 -1.53
N ASN A 555 14.39 -21.99 -2.14
CA ASN A 555 15.64 -21.86 -1.39
C ASN A 555 16.81 -21.23 -2.17
N CYS A 556 16.58 -20.74 -3.39
CA CYS A 556 17.59 -20.13 -4.24
C CYS A 556 18.75 -21.04 -4.65
N MET A 557 18.67 -22.35 -4.39
CA MET A 557 19.72 -23.27 -4.78
C MET A 557 19.63 -23.52 -6.28
N ILE A 558 20.79 -23.48 -6.94
CA ILE A 558 20.91 -23.89 -8.34
C ILE A 558 20.57 -25.37 -8.42
N ALA A 559 19.48 -25.68 -9.11
CA ALA A 559 18.90 -27.01 -9.06
C ALA A 559 18.53 -27.55 -10.44
N TYR A 560 18.28 -26.68 -11.42
CA TYR A 560 17.66 -27.09 -12.67
C TYR A 560 18.47 -26.67 -13.90
N PRO A 561 18.64 -27.57 -14.87
CA PRO A 561 19.42 -27.28 -16.07
C PRO A 561 18.63 -26.38 -17.01
N GLY A 562 19.30 -25.61 -17.85
CA GLY A 562 18.62 -24.75 -18.82
C GLY A 562 19.33 -24.50 -20.15
N GLN A 563 18.61 -23.88 -21.08
CA GLN A 563 19.06 -23.59 -22.45
C GLN A 563 18.99 -22.09 -22.74
N LEU A 564 20.10 -21.37 -22.54
CA LEU A 564 20.16 -19.93 -22.78
C LEU A 564 20.73 -19.62 -24.16
N ALA A 565 19.97 -18.87 -24.96
CA ALA A 565 20.44 -18.34 -26.24
C ALA A 565 20.85 -16.86 -26.10
N VAL A 566 22.04 -16.52 -26.59
CA VAL A 566 22.64 -15.19 -26.50
C VAL A 566 23.04 -14.74 -27.90
N ASN A 567 22.29 -13.82 -28.47
CA ASN A 567 22.59 -13.19 -29.74
C ASN A 567 23.69 -12.11 -29.62
N GLY A 568 24.65 -12.34 -28.71
CA GLY A 568 25.69 -11.46 -28.20
C GLY A 568 27.05 -12.15 -28.08
N ASP A 569 28.09 -11.37 -27.84
CA ASP A 569 29.32 -11.90 -27.25
C ASP A 569 29.18 -12.00 -25.73
N VAL A 570 29.79 -13.02 -25.14
CA VAL A 570 29.88 -13.20 -23.68
C VAL A 570 31.33 -12.98 -23.27
N THR A 571 31.57 -11.98 -22.42
CA THR A 571 32.91 -11.63 -21.92
C THR A 571 33.01 -11.87 -20.42
N PHE A 572 34.09 -12.51 -19.99
CA PHE A 572 34.38 -12.72 -18.57
C PHE A 572 35.55 -11.84 -18.11
N ALA A 573 35.32 -11.04 -17.07
CA ALA A 573 36.41 -10.46 -16.31
C ALA A 573 37.22 -11.56 -15.60
N ILE A 574 38.48 -11.27 -15.25
CA ILE A 574 39.28 -12.20 -14.43
C ILE A 574 38.54 -12.44 -13.10
N GLY A 575 38.19 -13.70 -12.84
CA GLY A 575 37.43 -14.10 -11.67
C GLY A 575 35.91 -14.17 -11.90
N GLY A 576 35.40 -13.85 -13.09
CA GLY A 576 34.04 -14.19 -13.50
C GLY A 576 33.88 -15.71 -13.64
N ILE A 577 32.66 -16.20 -13.40
CA ILE A 577 32.38 -17.62 -13.30
C ILE A 577 31.39 -18.01 -14.39
N PHE A 578 31.76 -18.99 -15.21
CA PHE A 578 30.81 -19.76 -16.02
C PHE A 578 30.54 -21.08 -15.30
N ARG A 579 29.29 -21.32 -14.94
CA ARG A 579 28.83 -22.53 -14.27
C ARG A 579 27.93 -23.33 -15.20
N VAL A 580 28.04 -24.65 -15.12
CA VAL A 580 27.19 -25.58 -15.87
C VAL A 580 26.84 -26.79 -15.01
N GLN A 581 25.61 -27.25 -15.14
CA GLN A 581 25.07 -28.50 -14.62
C GLN A 581 25.22 -29.60 -15.67
N LEU A 582 25.61 -30.80 -15.24
CA LEU A 582 25.93 -31.95 -16.11
C LEU A 582 25.30 -33.23 -15.55
N ASN A 583 24.01 -33.18 -15.26
CA ASN A 583 23.29 -34.26 -14.57
C ASN A 583 22.86 -35.39 -15.51
N SER A 584 22.75 -35.14 -16.82
CA SER A 584 22.44 -36.16 -17.86
C SER A 584 23.04 -35.84 -19.25
N LEU A 585 22.67 -36.63 -20.27
CA LEU A 585 23.13 -36.49 -21.66
C LEU A 585 22.17 -35.72 -22.58
N ASN A 586 21.02 -35.27 -22.07
CA ASN A 586 20.04 -34.50 -22.84
C ASN A 586 20.12 -33.03 -22.45
N ALA A 587 20.13 -32.14 -23.44
CA ALA A 587 20.14 -30.70 -23.20
C ALA A 587 18.78 -30.27 -22.60
N GLY A 588 18.83 -29.39 -21.60
CA GLY A 588 17.67 -28.56 -21.18
C GLY A 588 16.37 -29.31 -20.87
N VAL A 589 16.40 -30.40 -20.10
CA VAL A 589 15.16 -31.06 -19.66
C VAL A 589 14.74 -30.53 -18.28
N ASP A 590 14.37 -29.25 -18.21
CA ASP A 590 13.39 -28.87 -17.19
C ASP A 590 12.01 -29.15 -17.78
N SER A 591 11.41 -30.29 -17.42
CA SER A 591 10.04 -30.63 -17.81
C SER A 591 8.99 -29.87 -16.99
N GLY A 592 9.36 -28.71 -16.43
CA GLY A 592 8.55 -27.80 -15.61
C GLY A 592 8.05 -28.43 -14.32
N THR A 593 8.63 -29.56 -13.97
CA THR A 593 8.57 -30.16 -12.64
C THR A 593 9.89 -29.95 -11.91
N TYR A 594 10.78 -29.08 -12.44
CA TYR A 594 12.04 -28.77 -11.78
C TYR A 594 12.83 -30.07 -11.53
N THR A 595 13.01 -30.83 -12.60
CA THR A 595 13.72 -32.11 -12.56
C THR A 595 15.21 -31.89 -12.76
N PRO A 596 16.09 -32.46 -11.92
CA PRO A 596 17.53 -32.32 -12.09
C PRO A 596 18.08 -33.00 -13.36
N ASP A 597 17.26 -33.66 -14.17
CA ASP A 597 17.69 -34.49 -15.29
C ASP A 597 18.04 -33.62 -16.51
N GLY A 598 19.32 -33.41 -16.81
CA GLY A 598 19.71 -32.60 -17.97
C GLY A 598 21.15 -32.10 -17.92
N TYR A 599 21.54 -31.31 -18.90
CA TYR A 599 22.74 -30.47 -18.83
C TYR A 599 22.46 -29.07 -19.35
N ASP A 600 23.26 -28.11 -18.87
CA ASP A 600 23.17 -26.71 -19.30
C ASP A 600 23.70 -26.50 -20.70
N GLN A 601 22.94 -25.76 -21.51
CA GLN A 601 23.34 -25.35 -22.83
C GLN A 601 23.38 -23.83 -22.93
N LEU A 602 24.53 -23.32 -23.36
CA LEU A 602 24.70 -21.92 -23.76
C LEU A 602 24.94 -21.88 -25.27
N ASP A 603 24.08 -21.17 -26.00
CA ASP A 603 24.30 -20.81 -27.41
C ASP A 603 24.67 -19.32 -27.48
N ALA A 604 25.91 -19.00 -27.82
CA ALA A 604 26.41 -17.63 -27.88
C ALA A 604 27.26 -17.40 -29.14
N ARG A 605 27.33 -16.16 -29.63
CA ARG A 605 28.13 -15.84 -30.84
C ARG A 605 29.63 -15.97 -30.62
N GLY A 606 30.08 -15.57 -29.44
CA GLY A 606 31.48 -15.61 -29.05
C GLY A 606 31.60 -15.65 -27.53
N MET A 607 32.64 -16.31 -27.03
CA MET A 607 33.03 -16.26 -25.63
C MET A 607 34.49 -15.77 -25.57
N VAL A 608 34.74 -14.72 -24.78
CA VAL A 608 36.05 -14.04 -24.65
C VAL A 608 36.55 -14.07 -23.22
#